data_AF-A0A0G1KZ53-F1
#
_entry.id   AF-A0A0G1KZ53-F1
#
_cell.length_a   1.000
_cell.length_b   1.000
_cell.length_c   1.000
_cell.angle_alpha   90.00
_cell.angle_beta   90.00
_cell.angle_gamma   90.00
#
_symmetry.space_group_name_H-M   'P 1'
#
loop_
_entity.id
_entity.type
_entity.pdbx_description
1 polymer ?
#
loop_
_entity_poly.entity_id
_entity_poly.type
_entity_poly.pdbx_seq_one_letter_code
_entity_poly.pdbx_strand_id
1 'polypeptide(L)'
;MEIESVFSSPAGSFSKKEEEFLARIISEHAEKIATILPFKQEKLTFVISPRTKGDISAFAKACGLIEISINPDGLRESDNRRKKIIEQLIYIIYHEMHHVCRGYVGELPEGEEHILIGSIISEGLADSFAAEQYPSAHILRKNDVDFSEIGGWLGKIKEVMWNKERADDSWLYGGKGKPAMLGYKIGRFIIQKVKENNQNADSVKLVNSSPKEILELSGIRLLN
;
A
#
# COMPACT_ATOMS: atom_id res chain seq x y z
N MET A 1 7.96 -0.64 19.27
CA MET A 1 8.57 -0.21 18.00
C MET A 1 8.79 1.29 18.09
N GLU A 2 10.02 1.76 17.89
CA GLU A 2 10.37 3.17 17.76
C GLU A 2 9.91 3.68 16.39
N ILE A 3 9.25 4.84 16.35
CA ILE A 3 8.84 5.51 15.12
C ILE A 3 9.68 6.78 14.97
N GLU A 4 10.33 6.93 13.82
CA GLU A 4 11.16 8.09 13.51
C GLU A 4 10.70 8.74 12.20
N SER A 5 10.66 10.06 12.16
CA SER A 5 10.41 10.84 10.93
C SER A 5 11.64 11.69 10.62
N VAL A 6 12.21 11.49 9.44
CA VAL A 6 13.40 12.20 8.94
C VAL A 6 13.01 13.00 7.71
N PHE A 7 13.24 14.30 7.72
CA PHE A 7 12.93 15.17 6.59
C PHE A 7 14.17 15.36 5.71
N SER A 8 14.11 14.84 4.49
CA SER A 8 15.15 15.00 3.47
C SER A 8 14.78 16.16 2.56
N SER A 9 15.10 17.38 2.99
CA SER A 9 14.72 18.60 2.30
C SER A 9 15.95 19.43 1.91
N PRO A 10 16.03 19.95 0.68
CA PRO A 10 16.73 21.21 0.45
C PRO A 10 16.17 22.28 1.39
N ALA A 11 17.02 23.17 1.91
CA ALA A 11 16.61 24.22 2.85
C ALA A 11 15.39 24.99 2.30
N GLY A 12 14.32 25.08 3.10
CA GLY A 12 13.12 25.87 2.79
C GLY A 12 11.97 25.12 2.08
N SER A 13 12.10 23.82 1.84
CA SER A 13 11.02 23.04 1.17
C SER A 13 9.79 22.86 2.06
N PHE A 14 10.01 22.40 3.30
CA PHE A 14 9.02 22.44 4.39
C PHE A 14 9.44 23.50 5.40
N SER A 15 8.46 24.21 5.97
CA SER A 15 8.65 25.00 7.17
C SER A 15 8.69 24.08 8.39
N LYS A 16 9.35 24.52 9.47
CA LYS A 16 9.40 23.76 10.73
C LYS A 16 8.01 23.36 11.25
N LYS A 17 7.01 24.24 11.10
CA LYS A 17 5.62 23.96 11.47
C LYS A 17 4.99 22.85 10.62
N GLU A 18 5.34 22.78 9.34
CA GLU A 18 4.88 21.70 8.45
C GLU A 18 5.55 20.38 8.81
N GLU A 19 6.85 20.39 9.11
CA GLU A 19 7.57 19.20 9.57
C GLU A 19 6.99 18.67 10.88
N GLU A 20 6.82 19.53 11.90
CA GLU A 20 6.19 19.17 13.18
C GLU A 20 4.76 18.64 12.99
N PHE A 21 3.99 19.26 12.09
CA PHE A 21 2.63 18.84 11.79
C PHE A 21 2.58 17.46 11.13
N LEU A 22 3.42 17.23 10.12
CA LEU A 22 3.51 15.94 9.42
C LEU A 22 4.03 14.85 10.34
N ALA A 23 5.11 15.11 11.09
CA ALA A 23 5.69 14.17 12.04
C ALA A 23 4.68 13.72 13.10
N ARG A 24 3.84 14.65 13.59
CA ARG A 24 2.77 14.32 14.54
C ARG A 24 1.74 13.36 13.94
N ILE A 25 1.28 13.61 12.71
CA ILE A 25 0.30 12.76 12.03
C ILE A 25 0.90 11.37 11.77
N ILE A 26 2.15 11.32 11.28
CA ILE A 26 2.86 10.06 11.02
C ILE A 26 2.97 9.26 12.32
N SER A 27 3.45 9.87 13.40
CA SER A 27 3.64 9.19 14.69
C SER A 27 2.32 8.68 15.25
N GLU A 28 1.28 9.52 15.29
CA GLU A 28 -0.04 9.15 15.82
C GLU A 28 -0.63 7.91 15.12
N HIS A 29 -0.60 7.88 13.79
CA HIS A 29 -1.14 6.75 13.04
C HIS A 29 -0.21 5.53 13.04
N ALA A 30 1.10 5.74 12.93
CA ALA A 30 2.07 4.66 12.94
C ALA A 30 2.10 3.91 14.28
N GLU A 31 2.04 4.63 15.40
CA GLU A 31 1.94 4.04 16.73
C GLU A 31 0.68 3.20 16.87
N LYS A 32 -0.48 3.69 16.39
CA LYS A 32 -1.72 2.91 16.37
C LYS A 32 -1.55 1.61 15.57
N ILE A 33 -0.97 1.68 14.38
CA ILE A 33 -0.74 0.49 13.53
C ILE A 33 0.23 -0.49 14.19
N ALA A 34 1.26 0.01 14.87
CA ALA A 34 2.25 -0.80 15.59
C ALA A 34 1.64 -1.63 16.72
N THR A 35 0.49 -1.21 17.28
CA THR A 35 -0.24 -2.02 18.28
C THR A 35 -1.10 -3.14 17.67
N ILE A 36 -1.35 -3.08 16.36
CA ILE A 36 -2.28 -3.96 15.65
C ILE A 36 -1.52 -5.01 14.83
N LEU A 37 -0.50 -4.57 14.08
CA LEU A 37 0.28 -5.44 13.21
C LEU A 37 1.45 -6.09 13.98
N PRO A 38 1.77 -7.37 13.69
CA PRO A 38 2.84 -8.10 14.35
C PRO A 38 4.22 -7.75 13.78
N PHE A 39 4.65 -6.50 13.94
CA PHE A 39 5.98 -6.07 13.50
C PHE A 39 7.08 -6.84 14.21
N LYS A 40 8.13 -7.20 13.45
CA LYS A 40 9.35 -7.81 13.98
C LYS A 40 10.46 -6.78 14.20
N GLN A 41 10.34 -5.64 13.53
CA GLN A 41 11.30 -4.55 13.56
C GLN A 41 11.17 -3.78 14.87
N GLU A 42 12.31 -3.45 15.49
CA GLU A 42 12.32 -2.62 16.68
C GLU A 42 12.13 -1.13 16.34
N LYS A 43 12.48 -0.73 15.11
CA LYS A 43 12.42 0.64 14.61
C LYS A 43 11.82 0.71 13.20
N LEU A 44 11.03 1.75 12.96
CA LEU A 44 10.51 2.12 11.65
C LEU A 44 10.80 3.60 11.38
N THR A 45 11.54 3.87 10.31
CA THR A 45 11.89 5.22 9.89
C THR A 45 11.07 5.62 8.66
N PHE A 46 10.44 6.79 8.74
CA PHE A 46 9.80 7.47 7.64
C PHE A 46 10.74 8.55 7.12
N VAL A 47 11.15 8.46 5.85
CA VAL A 47 11.91 9.52 5.18
C VAL A 47 10.94 10.36 4.36
N ILE A 48 10.78 11.62 4.74
CA ILE A 48 9.85 12.56 4.12
C ILE A 48 10.62 13.52 3.22
N SER A 49 10.29 13.51 1.94
CA SER A 49 10.94 14.36 0.92
C SER A 49 9.92 15.26 0.22
N PRO A 50 10.30 16.47 -0.20
CA PRO A 50 9.42 17.29 -1.02
C PRO A 50 9.30 16.70 -2.43
N ARG A 51 8.13 16.86 -3.06
CA ARG A 51 7.96 16.57 -4.50
C ARG A 51 7.25 17.70 -5.23
N THR A 52 7.52 17.81 -6.52
CA THR A 52 6.99 18.88 -7.39
C THR A 52 5.80 18.46 -8.25
N LYS A 53 5.62 17.16 -8.51
CA LYS A 53 4.52 16.63 -9.31
C LYS A 53 3.63 15.73 -8.48
N GLY A 54 2.31 15.91 -8.56
CA GLY A 54 1.35 15.18 -7.73
C GLY A 54 1.28 15.72 -6.30
N ASP A 55 0.34 15.18 -5.52
CA ASP A 55 0.11 15.59 -4.13
C ASP A 55 0.98 14.78 -3.15
N ILE A 56 0.97 13.45 -3.29
CA ILE A 56 1.69 12.52 -2.40
C ILE A 56 1.99 11.19 -3.09
N SER A 57 3.11 10.55 -2.73
CA SER A 57 3.41 9.13 -3.01
C SER A 57 4.20 8.57 -1.85
N ALA A 58 4.22 7.25 -1.74
CA ALA A 58 5.10 6.57 -0.82
C ALA A 58 5.55 5.24 -1.37
N PHE A 59 6.53 4.65 -0.69
CA PHE A 59 7.10 3.37 -1.01
C PHE A 59 7.73 2.74 0.23
N ALA A 60 7.33 1.51 0.57
CA ALA A 60 8.02 0.65 1.52
C ALA A 60 9.38 0.22 0.94
N LYS A 61 10.38 1.08 1.13
CA LYS A 61 11.69 0.99 0.49
C LYS A 61 12.47 -0.23 0.94
N ALA A 62 12.57 -0.45 2.25
CA ALA A 62 13.27 -1.57 2.85
C ALA A 62 12.62 -1.97 4.17
N CYS A 63 13.06 -3.07 4.76
CA CYS A 63 12.60 -3.49 6.10
C CYS A 63 12.89 -2.38 7.12
N GLY A 64 11.84 -1.77 7.67
CA GLY A 64 11.98 -0.66 8.63
C GLY A 64 12.16 0.73 8.00
N LEU A 65 11.99 0.88 6.67
CA LEU A 65 12.13 2.15 5.97
C LEU A 65 10.97 2.40 5.00
N ILE A 66 10.25 3.50 5.21
CA ILE A 66 9.20 3.99 4.31
C ILE A 66 9.61 5.36 3.79
N GLU A 67 9.63 5.54 2.48
CA GLU A 67 9.83 6.84 1.85
C GLU A 67 8.48 7.46 1.51
N ILE A 68 8.25 8.70 1.94
CA ILE A 68 7.06 9.47 1.61
C ILE A 68 7.50 10.75 0.92
N SER A 69 6.93 11.00 -0.26
CA SER A 69 7.13 12.25 -0.98
C SER A 69 5.84 13.07 -0.97
N ILE A 70 5.88 14.28 -0.43
CA ILE A 70 4.70 15.17 -0.26
C ILE A 70 4.95 16.49 -0.97
N ASN A 71 3.93 17.01 -1.66
CA ASN A 71 3.98 18.34 -2.25
C ASN A 71 3.68 19.41 -1.17
N PRO A 72 4.66 20.24 -0.78
CA PRO A 72 4.47 21.24 0.27
C PRO A 72 3.41 22.29 -0.08
N ASP A 73 3.25 22.65 -1.36
CA ASP A 73 2.30 23.68 -1.78
C ASP A 73 0.85 23.25 -1.48
N GLY A 74 0.55 21.96 -1.66
CA GLY A 74 -0.75 21.42 -1.32
C GLY A 74 -1.09 21.47 0.17
N LEU A 75 -0.09 21.55 1.06
CA LEU A 75 -0.30 21.73 2.50
C LEU A 75 -0.63 23.17 2.89
N ARG A 76 -0.25 24.14 2.04
CA ARG A 76 -0.41 25.59 2.26
C ARG A 76 -1.67 26.16 1.62
N GLU A 77 -2.25 25.43 0.68
CA GLU A 77 -3.48 25.80 -0.02
C GLU A 77 -4.75 25.61 0.83
N SER A 78 -5.90 25.99 0.25
CA SER A 78 -7.22 25.91 0.88
C SER A 78 -7.50 24.63 1.69
N ASP A 79 -8.36 24.75 2.70
CA ASP A 79 -8.72 23.67 3.63
C ASP A 79 -9.07 22.34 2.94
N ASN A 80 -9.70 22.39 1.75
CA ASN A 80 -10.11 21.19 1.02
C ASN A 80 -8.93 20.40 0.44
N ARG A 81 -7.94 21.06 -0.17
CA ARG A 81 -6.77 20.37 -0.75
C ARG A 81 -5.87 19.83 0.35
N ARG A 82 -5.64 20.65 1.38
CA ARG A 82 -4.90 20.22 2.57
C ARG A 82 -5.56 19.00 3.21
N LYS A 83 -6.87 19.03 3.46
CA LYS A 83 -7.61 17.89 4.02
C LYS A 83 -7.44 16.62 3.17
N LYS A 84 -7.52 16.74 1.84
CA LYS A 84 -7.31 15.61 0.93
C LYS A 84 -5.90 15.02 1.05
N ILE A 85 -4.86 15.85 1.13
CA ILE A 85 -3.48 15.38 1.31
C ILE A 85 -3.32 14.66 2.63
N ILE A 86 -3.93 15.16 3.71
CA ILE A 86 -3.88 14.52 5.02
C ILE A 86 -4.58 13.17 5.02
N GLU A 87 -5.77 13.07 4.41
CA GLU A 87 -6.46 11.79 4.22
C GLU A 87 -5.62 10.79 3.41
N GLN A 88 -4.92 11.26 2.37
CA GLN A 88 -4.03 10.43 1.57
C GLN A 88 -2.78 10.00 2.33
N LEU A 89 -2.20 10.89 3.15
CA LEU A 89 -1.06 10.58 4.01
C LEU A 89 -1.43 9.48 5.01
N ILE A 90 -2.58 9.60 5.67
CA ILE A 90 -3.05 8.60 6.62
C ILE A 90 -3.22 7.26 5.91
N TYR A 91 -3.94 7.22 4.78
CA TYR A 91 -4.06 6.01 3.96
C TYR A 91 -2.70 5.38 3.64
N ILE A 92 -1.74 6.18 3.19
CA ILE A 92 -0.39 5.72 2.84
C ILE A 92 0.33 5.13 4.04
N ILE A 93 0.22 5.74 5.22
CA ILE A 93 0.85 5.21 6.43
C ILE A 93 0.31 3.81 6.72
N TYR A 94 -1.01 3.60 6.68
CA TYR A 94 -1.61 2.27 6.86
C TYR A 94 -1.15 1.28 5.79
N HIS A 95 -1.18 1.70 4.51
CA HIS A 95 -0.85 0.86 3.37
C HIS A 95 0.63 0.42 3.39
N GLU A 96 1.58 1.34 3.52
CA GLU A 96 3.02 1.04 3.49
C GLU A 96 3.48 0.31 4.76
N MET A 97 2.90 0.60 5.91
CA MET A 97 3.20 -0.15 7.14
C MET A 97 2.75 -1.61 7.04
N HIS A 98 1.66 -1.89 6.33
CA HIS A 98 1.26 -3.26 6.04
C HIS A 98 2.31 -3.99 5.19
N HIS A 99 2.81 -3.35 4.13
CA HIS A 99 3.91 -3.88 3.31
C HIS A 99 5.17 -4.18 4.13
N VAL A 100 5.60 -3.23 4.97
CA VAL A 100 6.77 -3.43 5.85
C VAL A 100 6.55 -4.57 6.85
N CYS A 101 5.37 -4.67 7.47
CA CYS A 101 5.07 -5.76 8.40
C CYS A 101 5.10 -7.13 7.71
N ARG A 102 4.57 -7.19 6.49
CA ARG A 102 4.58 -8.40 5.64
C ARG A 102 5.98 -8.77 5.16
N GLY A 103 6.93 -7.84 5.20
CA GLY A 103 8.26 -7.99 4.58
C GLY A 103 8.22 -7.85 3.06
N TYR A 104 7.18 -7.19 2.52
CA TYR A 104 7.02 -6.95 1.10
C TYR A 104 7.54 -5.55 0.74
N VAL A 105 8.85 -5.43 0.56
CA VAL A 105 9.55 -4.14 0.39
C VAL A 105 10.27 -4.08 -0.95
N GLY A 106 10.60 -2.87 -1.42
CA GLY A 106 11.24 -2.66 -2.71
C GLY A 106 12.66 -3.21 -2.82
N GLU A 107 13.48 -3.00 -1.79
CA GLU A 107 14.85 -3.50 -1.73
C GLU A 107 14.86 -4.92 -1.17
N LEU A 108 15.18 -5.86 -2.05
CA LEU A 108 15.31 -7.28 -1.72
C LEU A 108 16.78 -7.69 -1.58
N PRO A 109 17.07 -8.79 -0.86
CA PRO A 109 18.38 -9.42 -0.89
C PRO A 109 18.85 -9.73 -2.32
N GLU A 110 20.16 -9.78 -2.52
CA GLU A 110 20.73 -10.06 -3.84
C GLU A 110 20.23 -11.41 -4.39
N GLY A 111 19.72 -11.39 -5.62
CA GLY A 111 19.18 -12.57 -6.30
C GLY A 111 17.70 -12.86 -6.01
N GLU A 112 17.08 -12.15 -5.07
CA GLU A 112 15.64 -12.24 -4.82
C GLU A 112 14.84 -11.27 -5.69
N GLU A 113 13.62 -11.67 -6.04
CA GLU A 113 12.72 -10.88 -6.87
C GLU A 113 11.26 -11.11 -6.50
N HIS A 114 10.47 -10.06 -6.63
CA HIS A 114 9.03 -10.14 -6.52
C HIS A 114 8.42 -10.96 -7.65
N ILE A 115 7.46 -11.81 -7.29
CA ILE A 115 6.57 -12.48 -8.24
C ILE A 115 5.27 -11.69 -8.36
N LEU A 116 4.71 -11.65 -9.56
CA LEU A 116 3.56 -10.79 -9.89
C LEU A 116 2.36 -11.01 -8.95
N ILE A 117 2.01 -12.26 -8.65
CA ILE A 117 0.89 -12.57 -7.75
C ILE A 117 1.17 -12.14 -6.31
N GLY A 118 2.44 -12.16 -5.90
CA GLY A 118 2.87 -11.67 -4.60
C GLY A 118 2.58 -10.18 -4.47
N SER A 119 2.94 -9.41 -5.48
CA SER A 119 2.71 -7.96 -5.57
C SER A 119 1.22 -7.65 -5.52
N ILE A 120 0.44 -8.30 -6.37
CA ILE A 120 -1.02 -8.12 -6.46
C ILE A 120 -1.70 -8.39 -5.12
N ILE A 121 -1.33 -9.48 -4.44
CA ILE A 121 -1.90 -9.82 -3.14
C ILE A 121 -1.42 -8.84 -2.07
N SER A 122 -0.17 -8.41 -2.10
CA SER A 122 0.35 -7.43 -1.15
C SER A 122 -0.41 -6.12 -1.24
N GLU A 123 -0.61 -5.60 -2.46
CA GLU A 123 -1.40 -4.38 -2.70
C GLU A 123 -2.85 -4.53 -2.23
N GLY A 124 -3.48 -5.66 -2.55
CA GLY A 124 -4.85 -5.96 -2.12
C GLY A 124 -5.00 -6.02 -0.60
N LEU A 125 -4.06 -6.67 0.10
CA LEU A 125 -4.08 -6.77 1.56
C LEU A 125 -3.82 -5.42 2.22
N ALA A 126 -2.88 -4.63 1.70
CA ALA A 126 -2.53 -3.30 2.21
C ALA A 126 -3.70 -2.31 2.03
N ASP A 127 -4.36 -2.31 0.87
CA ASP A 127 -5.58 -1.52 0.64
C ASP A 127 -6.71 -1.93 1.59
N SER A 128 -6.94 -3.25 1.70
CA SER A 128 -7.94 -3.80 2.60
C SER A 128 -7.67 -3.42 4.06
N PHE A 129 -6.42 -3.49 4.50
CA PHE A 129 -5.98 -3.11 5.85
C PHE A 129 -6.27 -1.63 6.12
N ALA A 130 -5.91 -0.75 5.19
CA ALA A 130 -6.17 0.69 5.33
C ALA A 130 -7.68 0.98 5.46
N ALA A 131 -8.53 0.32 4.68
CA ALA A 131 -9.99 0.48 4.80
C ALA A 131 -10.56 -0.08 6.11
N GLU A 132 -10.05 -1.22 6.59
CA GLU A 132 -10.50 -1.82 7.85
C GLU A 132 -10.18 -0.93 9.06
N GLN A 133 -8.96 -0.39 9.11
CA GLN A 133 -8.45 0.29 10.30
C GLN A 133 -8.69 1.81 10.28
N TYR A 134 -8.95 2.38 9.11
CA TYR A 134 -9.29 3.79 8.91
C TYR A 134 -10.36 3.97 7.82
N PRO A 135 -11.64 3.63 8.08
CA PRO A 135 -12.72 3.62 7.08
C PRO A 135 -13.21 5.04 6.74
N SER A 136 -12.33 5.93 6.28
CA SER A 136 -12.72 7.27 5.84
C SER A 136 -13.42 7.20 4.48
N ALA A 137 -14.32 8.15 4.21
CA ALA A 137 -15.00 8.25 2.91
C ALA A 137 -14.02 8.42 1.74
N HIS A 138 -12.78 8.87 2.00
CA HIS A 138 -11.72 8.91 1.00
C HIS A 138 -11.22 7.51 0.66
N ILE A 139 -10.84 6.73 1.69
CA ILE A 139 -10.29 5.39 1.54
C ILE A 139 -11.33 4.42 0.99
N LEU A 140 -12.56 4.46 1.49
CA LEU A 140 -13.64 3.59 1.02
C LEU A 140 -13.91 3.79 -0.47
N ARG A 141 -13.96 5.04 -0.94
CA ARG A 141 -14.12 5.34 -2.38
C ARG A 141 -12.90 4.94 -3.19
N LYS A 142 -11.68 5.09 -2.65
CA LYS A 142 -10.47 4.63 -3.34
C LYS A 142 -10.47 3.11 -3.52
N ASN A 143 -10.97 2.40 -2.51
CA ASN A 143 -11.01 0.95 -2.47
C ASN A 143 -12.21 0.34 -3.18
N ASP A 144 -13.24 1.13 -3.49
CA ASP A 144 -14.36 0.70 -4.34
C ASP A 144 -13.84 0.27 -5.72
N VAL A 145 -14.19 -0.95 -6.14
CA VAL A 145 -13.76 -1.53 -7.42
C VAL A 145 -14.97 -1.94 -8.21
N ASP A 146 -15.09 -1.39 -9.42
CA ASP A 146 -15.91 -1.99 -10.45
C ASP A 146 -15.20 -3.23 -11.02
N PHE A 147 -15.67 -4.41 -10.62
CA PHE A 147 -15.08 -5.67 -11.06
C PHE A 147 -15.42 -6.06 -12.51
N SER A 148 -16.33 -5.33 -13.17
CA SER A 148 -16.61 -5.56 -14.60
C SER A 148 -15.36 -5.36 -15.46
N GLU A 149 -14.47 -4.45 -15.06
CA GLU A 149 -13.23 -4.14 -15.78
C GLU A 149 -12.15 -5.23 -15.67
N ILE A 150 -12.22 -6.12 -14.67
CA ILE A 150 -11.18 -7.13 -14.43
C ILE A 150 -11.55 -8.54 -14.92
N GLY A 151 -12.82 -8.80 -15.21
CA GLY A 151 -13.31 -10.16 -15.53
C GLY A 151 -12.55 -10.84 -16.67
N GLY A 152 -12.30 -10.10 -17.76
CA GLY A 152 -11.52 -10.60 -18.91
C GLY A 152 -10.01 -10.75 -18.64
N TRP A 153 -9.51 -10.19 -17.54
CA TRP A 153 -8.09 -10.25 -17.15
C TRP A 153 -7.79 -11.36 -16.15
N LEU A 154 -8.76 -11.79 -15.33
CA LEU A 154 -8.59 -12.87 -14.37
C LEU A 154 -8.18 -14.20 -15.04
N GLY A 155 -8.69 -14.50 -16.24
CA GLY A 155 -8.25 -15.66 -17.01
C GLY A 155 -6.83 -15.51 -17.56
N LYS A 156 -6.50 -14.31 -18.06
CA LYS A 156 -5.20 -14.04 -18.68
C LYS A 156 -4.06 -13.97 -17.66
N ILE A 157 -4.33 -13.48 -16.45
CA ILE A 157 -3.30 -13.34 -15.44
C ILE A 157 -2.79 -14.70 -14.94
N LYS A 158 -3.64 -15.72 -14.95
CA LYS A 158 -3.30 -17.09 -14.53
C LYS A 158 -2.05 -17.62 -15.22
N GLU A 159 -1.85 -17.29 -16.50
CA GLU A 159 -0.73 -17.73 -17.33
C GLU A 159 0.62 -17.06 -16.94
N VAL A 160 0.57 -15.95 -16.21
CA VAL A 160 1.76 -15.12 -15.94
C VAL A 160 1.92 -14.75 -14.47
N MET A 161 0.96 -15.08 -13.60
CA MET A 161 0.94 -14.60 -12.22
C MET A 161 2.13 -15.09 -11.38
N TRP A 162 2.74 -16.20 -11.76
CA TRP A 162 3.94 -16.74 -11.11
C TRP A 162 5.25 -16.25 -11.73
N ASN A 163 5.19 -15.43 -12.77
CA ASN A 163 6.38 -14.82 -13.35
C ASN A 163 6.91 -13.71 -12.43
N LYS A 164 8.17 -13.35 -12.66
CA LYS A 164 8.80 -12.17 -12.04
C LYS A 164 7.97 -10.94 -12.38
N GLU A 165 7.68 -10.10 -11.38
CA GLU A 165 6.92 -8.86 -11.55
C GLU A 165 7.53 -7.99 -12.65
N ARG A 166 8.86 -7.82 -12.62
CA ARG A 166 9.61 -7.01 -13.59
C ARG A 166 9.51 -7.48 -15.04
N ALA A 167 8.99 -8.68 -15.30
CA ALA A 167 8.81 -9.18 -16.65
C ALA A 167 7.75 -8.38 -17.42
N ASP A 168 6.71 -7.90 -16.74
CA ASP A 168 5.67 -7.03 -17.32
C ASP A 168 4.91 -6.26 -16.22
N ASP A 169 5.47 -5.14 -15.79
CA ASP A 169 4.91 -4.21 -14.80
C ASP A 169 3.51 -3.66 -15.17
N SER A 170 3.14 -3.73 -16.45
CA SER A 170 1.81 -3.32 -16.90
C SER A 170 0.68 -4.17 -16.31
N TRP A 171 0.97 -5.37 -15.78
CA TRP A 171 0.01 -6.13 -14.98
C TRP A 171 -0.34 -5.47 -13.65
N LEU A 172 0.57 -4.71 -13.06
CA LEU A 172 0.32 -3.92 -11.85
C LEU A 172 -0.29 -2.57 -12.18
N TYR A 173 0.42 -1.78 -12.98
CA TYR A 173 0.10 -0.35 -13.17
C TYR A 173 -0.82 -0.06 -14.36
N GLY A 174 -0.98 -1.01 -15.27
CA GLY A 174 -1.71 -0.84 -16.54
C GLY A 174 -0.81 -0.48 -17.72
N GLY A 175 -1.41 -0.21 -18.88
CA GLY A 175 -0.69 0.01 -20.14
C GLY A 175 -0.62 -1.25 -21.01
N LYS A 176 -0.10 -1.13 -22.25
CA LYS A 176 -0.13 -2.21 -23.26
C LYS A 176 -1.55 -2.82 -23.45
N GLY A 177 -2.58 -1.97 -23.41
CA GLY A 177 -3.99 -2.36 -23.48
C GLY A 177 -4.63 -2.85 -22.17
N LYS A 178 -3.89 -2.87 -21.06
CA LYS A 178 -4.40 -3.21 -19.72
C LYS A 178 -4.97 -1.96 -19.01
N PRO A 179 -6.07 -2.08 -18.25
CA PRO A 179 -6.62 -0.99 -17.44
C PRO A 179 -5.59 -0.42 -16.46
N ALA A 180 -5.74 0.86 -16.13
CA ALA A 180 -4.93 1.49 -15.10
C ALA A 180 -5.12 0.77 -13.75
N MET A 181 -4.01 0.57 -13.03
CA MET A 181 -3.95 -0.08 -11.73
C MET A 181 -4.60 -1.47 -11.72
N LEU A 182 -4.43 -2.24 -12.80
CA LEU A 182 -5.05 -3.56 -12.97
C LEU A 182 -4.71 -4.49 -11.80
N GLY A 183 -3.45 -4.54 -11.38
CA GLY A 183 -3.01 -5.43 -10.31
C GLY A 183 -3.64 -5.08 -8.97
N TYR A 184 -3.79 -3.79 -8.67
CA TYR A 184 -4.48 -3.31 -7.47
C TYR A 184 -5.96 -3.71 -7.47
N LYS A 185 -6.63 -3.61 -8.63
CA LYS A 185 -8.04 -4.02 -8.77
C LYS A 185 -8.21 -5.53 -8.58
N ILE A 186 -7.31 -6.32 -9.18
CA ILE A 186 -7.28 -7.79 -9.01
C ILE A 186 -6.97 -8.16 -7.55
N GLY A 187 -6.01 -7.50 -6.93
CA GLY A 187 -5.65 -7.71 -5.52
C GLY A 187 -6.82 -7.49 -4.59
N ARG A 188 -7.49 -6.33 -4.73
CA ARG A 188 -8.71 -6.01 -3.97
C ARG A 188 -9.83 -7.03 -4.20
N PHE A 189 -10.02 -7.49 -5.44
CA PHE A 189 -10.97 -8.56 -5.75
C PHE A 189 -10.66 -9.86 -5.02
N ILE A 190 -9.38 -10.29 -5.04
CA ILE A 190 -8.94 -11.52 -4.34
C ILE A 190 -9.24 -11.41 -2.85
N ILE A 191 -8.86 -10.29 -2.21
CA ILE A 191 -9.06 -10.12 -0.77
C ILE A 191 -10.54 -9.97 -0.41
N GLN A 192 -11.35 -9.35 -1.26
CA GLN A 192 -12.81 -9.36 -1.09
C GLN A 192 -13.35 -10.79 -1.11
N LYS A 193 -12.91 -11.63 -2.05
CA LYS A 193 -13.35 -13.04 -2.11
C LYS A 193 -12.90 -13.85 -0.90
N VAL A 194 -11.69 -13.60 -0.38
CA VAL A 194 -11.25 -14.20 0.89
C VAL A 194 -12.23 -13.86 2.01
N LYS A 195 -12.62 -12.59 2.16
CA LYS A 195 -13.55 -12.15 3.22
C LYS A 195 -14.96 -12.70 3.05
N GLU A 196 -15.47 -12.75 1.82
CA GLU A 196 -16.79 -13.32 1.51
C GLU A 196 -16.86 -14.81 1.87
N ASN A 197 -15.77 -15.55 1.63
CA ASN A 197 -15.71 -16.99 1.89
C ASN A 197 -15.32 -17.34 3.33
N ASN A 198 -14.73 -16.39 4.08
CA ASN A 198 -14.16 -16.63 5.41
C ASN A 198 -14.54 -15.50 6.38
N GLN A 199 -15.60 -15.70 7.18
CA GLN A 199 -16.18 -14.66 8.04
C GLN A 199 -15.23 -14.04 9.08
N ASN A 200 -14.12 -14.70 9.41
CA ASN A 200 -13.14 -14.23 10.40
C ASN A 200 -11.83 -13.72 9.78
N ALA A 201 -11.75 -13.66 8.45
CA ALA A 201 -10.57 -13.16 7.75
C ALA A 201 -10.53 -11.63 7.80
N ASP A 202 -9.40 -11.10 8.25
CA ASP A 202 -9.07 -9.67 8.22
C ASP A 202 -7.61 -9.51 7.79
N SER A 203 -7.24 -8.32 7.32
CA SER A 203 -5.89 -8.09 6.79
C SER A 203 -4.79 -8.24 7.86
N VAL A 204 -5.11 -8.10 9.15
CA VAL A 204 -4.14 -8.27 10.25
C VAL A 204 -3.73 -9.73 10.38
N LYS A 205 -4.69 -10.65 10.37
CA LYS A 205 -4.43 -12.10 10.45
C LYS A 205 -3.76 -12.62 9.19
N LEU A 206 -4.08 -12.03 8.04
CA LEU A 206 -3.58 -12.45 6.74
C LEU A 206 -2.20 -11.86 6.38
N VAL A 207 -1.65 -10.95 7.21
CA VAL A 207 -0.41 -10.23 6.91
C VAL A 207 0.77 -11.16 6.60
N ASN A 208 0.83 -12.33 7.26
CA ASN A 208 1.90 -13.32 7.07
C ASN A 208 1.51 -14.47 6.11
N SER A 209 0.29 -14.48 5.57
CA SER A 209 -0.16 -15.53 4.65
C SER A 209 0.54 -15.40 3.29
N SER A 210 1.03 -16.52 2.79
CA SER A 210 1.64 -16.63 1.47
C SER A 210 0.63 -16.37 0.35
N PRO A 211 1.09 -16.01 -0.87
CA PRO A 211 0.22 -15.88 -2.02
C PRO A 211 -0.65 -17.10 -2.30
N LYS A 212 -0.13 -18.33 -2.07
CA LYS A 212 -0.88 -19.57 -2.28
C LYS A 212 -2.02 -19.72 -1.29
N GLU A 213 -1.76 -19.52 0.01
CA GLU A 213 -2.79 -19.59 1.06
C GLU A 213 -3.90 -18.56 0.81
N ILE A 214 -3.55 -17.34 0.41
CA ILE A 214 -4.53 -16.30 0.06
C ILE A 214 -5.39 -16.71 -1.14
N LEU A 215 -4.79 -17.28 -2.19
CA LEU A 215 -5.53 -17.79 -3.34
C LEU A 215 -6.47 -18.94 -2.97
N GLU A 216 -6.02 -19.88 -2.14
CA GLU A 216 -6.85 -20.98 -1.63
C GLU A 216 -8.05 -20.46 -0.84
N LEU A 217 -7.81 -19.53 0.11
CA LEU A 217 -8.86 -18.89 0.90
C LEU A 217 -9.86 -18.10 0.03
N SER A 218 -9.39 -17.53 -1.08
CA SER A 218 -10.25 -16.76 -1.99
C SER A 218 -11.26 -17.63 -2.74
N GLY A 219 -11.02 -18.95 -2.85
CA GLY A 219 -11.85 -19.86 -3.65
C GLY A 219 -11.88 -19.55 -5.16
N ILE A 220 -11.07 -18.60 -5.63
CA ILE A 220 -10.97 -18.27 -7.05
C ILE A 220 -10.16 -19.37 -7.73
N ARG A 221 -10.66 -19.88 -8.86
CA ARG A 221 -10.01 -20.94 -9.66
C ARG A 221 -8.82 -20.42 -10.48
N LEU A 222 -7.87 -19.74 -9.82
CA LEU A 222 -6.58 -19.36 -10.40
C LEU A 222 -5.54 -20.47 -10.24
N LEU A 223 -5.71 -21.36 -9.28
CA LEU A 223 -4.94 -22.60 -9.16
C LEU A 223 -5.65 -23.70 -9.97
N ASN A 224 -4.89 -24.53 -10.69
CA ASN A 224 -5.38 -25.76 -11.31
C ASN A 224 -5.32 -26.89 -10.28
#